data_AF-A0A9D8KL02-F1
#
_entry.id   AF-A0A9D8KL02-F1
#
_cell.length_a   1.000
_cell.length_b   1.000
_cell.length_c   1.000
_cell.angle_alpha   90.00
_cell.angle_beta   90.00
_cell.angle_gamma   90.00
#
_symmetry.space_group_name_H-M   'P 1'
#
loop_
_entity.id
_entity.type
_entity.pdbx_description
1 polymer ?
#
loop_
_entity_poly.entity_id
_entity_poly.type
_entity_poly.pdbx_seq_one_letter_code
_entity_poly.pdbx_strand_id
1 'polypeptide(L)'
;VEGEFPASGTASKDFLKRVRARRAIIEASATSAAGVETAAFTASHAALAQAQRAFDTALQAVSARFQAGSALAADVATLERLAALPVAVPPTSFPVLTPWQHARLHDASRKSAREAALAKLKAVDDAQLALRSAQASYDQALHAAMQAEPDATPAQLDATTLSVQRAALDGKAADLEAARTAVDAGERASLQAWFAAVPDALWEALESLDSALARLTLLSGPPAAATLLADRDAAEAALVSALSAARLTQRKAAGAGAAHLRASAAQLAESETQRQRADAVARSASLF
;
A
#
# COMPACT_ATOMS: atom_id res chain seq x y z
N VAL A 1 -4.25 -31.46 -4.35
CA VAL A 1 -3.63 -30.18 -4.81
C VAL A 1 -2.31 -29.90 -4.08
N GLU A 2 -2.28 -29.42 -2.83
CA GLU A 2 -1.01 -29.05 -2.18
C GLU A 2 -0.01 -30.22 -2.05
N GLY A 3 -0.50 -31.42 -1.76
CA GLY A 3 0.34 -32.63 -1.62
C GLY A 3 1.02 -33.11 -2.90
N GLU A 4 0.67 -32.55 -4.07
CA GLU A 4 1.34 -32.83 -5.35
C GLU A 4 2.53 -31.92 -5.61
N PHE A 5 2.77 -30.92 -4.75
CA PHE A 5 3.98 -30.12 -4.78
C PHE A 5 5.08 -30.77 -3.92
N PRO A 6 6.37 -30.63 -4.28
CA PRO A 6 7.46 -31.09 -3.44
C PRO A 6 7.49 -30.33 -2.12
N ALA A 7 7.39 -31.09 -1.03
CA ALA A 7 7.47 -30.55 0.32
C ALA A 7 8.89 -30.63 0.89
N SER A 8 9.22 -29.66 1.73
CA SER A 8 10.43 -29.67 2.57
C SER A 8 10.07 -29.43 4.03
N GLY A 9 10.75 -30.12 4.95
CA GLY A 9 10.61 -29.89 6.39
C GLY A 9 11.10 -28.48 6.80
N THR A 10 11.92 -27.83 5.97
CA THR A 10 12.39 -26.46 6.20
C THR A 10 11.62 -25.48 5.32
N ALA A 11 10.94 -24.49 5.93
CA ALA A 11 10.10 -23.54 5.21
C ALA A 11 10.84 -22.70 4.14
N SER A 12 12.12 -22.40 4.33
CA SER A 12 12.95 -21.68 3.35
C SER A 12 13.25 -22.51 2.09
N LYS A 13 13.12 -23.83 2.18
CA LYS A 13 13.42 -24.80 1.11
C LYS A 13 12.17 -25.37 0.47
N ASP A 14 11.00 -25.00 0.98
CA ASP A 14 9.71 -25.53 0.53
C ASP A 14 9.18 -24.70 -0.64
N PHE A 15 8.90 -25.38 -1.75
CA PHE A 15 8.52 -24.74 -3.00
C PHE A 15 7.22 -23.94 -2.87
N LEU A 16 6.16 -24.59 -2.36
CA LEU A 16 4.84 -23.98 -2.26
C LEU A 16 4.86 -22.80 -1.30
N LYS A 17 5.53 -22.93 -0.16
CA LYS A 17 5.72 -21.81 0.79
C LYS A 17 6.49 -20.66 0.16
N ARG A 18 7.49 -20.91 -0.68
CA ARG A 18 8.23 -19.84 -1.38
C ARG A 18 7.40 -19.11 -2.42
N VAL A 19 6.57 -19.83 -3.19
CA VAL A 19 5.67 -19.22 -4.17
C VAL A 19 4.65 -18.31 -3.48
N ARG A 20 3.99 -18.81 -2.43
CA ARG A 20 3.04 -18.02 -1.65
C ARG A 20 3.69 -16.83 -0.95
N ALA A 21 4.91 -16.99 -0.41
CA ALA A 21 5.65 -15.88 0.17
C ALA A 21 5.95 -14.77 -0.87
N ARG A 22 6.27 -15.13 -2.12
CA ARG A 22 6.48 -14.16 -3.21
C ARG A 22 5.20 -13.43 -3.60
N ARG A 23 4.07 -14.14 -3.67
CA ARG A 23 2.76 -13.51 -3.88
C ARG A 23 2.44 -12.52 -2.76
N ALA A 24 2.62 -12.92 -1.51
CA ALA A 24 2.41 -12.05 -0.35
C ALA A 24 3.33 -10.81 -0.36
N ILE A 25 4.55 -10.92 -0.90
CA ILE A 25 5.46 -9.78 -1.08
C ILE A 25 4.90 -8.76 -2.08
N ILE A 26 4.23 -9.19 -3.15
CA ILE A 26 3.59 -8.28 -4.12
C ILE A 26 2.44 -7.53 -3.43
N GLU A 27 1.59 -8.25 -2.70
CA GLU A 27 0.49 -7.67 -1.92
C GLU A 27 1.00 -6.67 -0.87
N ALA A 28 2.05 -7.02 -0.11
CA ALA A 28 2.68 -6.12 0.84
C ALA A 28 3.29 -4.87 0.18
N SER A 29 3.75 -4.99 -1.07
CA SER A 29 4.27 -3.85 -1.83
C SER A 29 3.15 -2.87 -2.22
N ALA A 30 1.99 -3.39 -2.62
CA ALA A 30 0.81 -2.56 -2.88
C ALA A 30 0.35 -1.83 -1.61
N THR A 31 0.31 -2.52 -0.46
CA THR A 31 0.00 -1.91 0.84
C THR A 31 0.99 -0.81 1.22
N SER A 32 2.29 -1.05 1.02
CA SER A 32 3.34 -0.06 1.32
C SER A 32 3.19 1.19 0.44
N ALA A 33 2.94 1.01 -0.86
CA ALA A 33 2.71 2.10 -1.79
C ALA A 33 1.45 2.93 -1.43
N ALA A 34 0.37 2.27 -1.03
CA ALA A 34 -0.84 2.93 -0.54
C ALA A 34 -0.56 3.73 0.75
N GLY A 35 0.30 3.23 1.63
CA GLY A 35 0.73 3.93 2.85
C GLY A 35 1.54 5.19 2.55
N VAL A 36 2.48 5.13 1.60
CA VAL A 36 3.26 6.30 1.15
C VAL A 36 2.33 7.35 0.52
N GLU A 37 1.45 6.92 -0.37
CA GLU A 37 0.53 7.81 -1.06
C GLU A 37 -0.47 8.46 -0.08
N THR A 38 -0.91 7.72 0.96
CA THR A 38 -1.74 8.28 2.05
C THR A 38 -0.98 9.37 2.82
N ALA A 39 0.30 9.15 3.13
CA ALA A 39 1.13 10.14 3.80
C ALA A 39 1.34 11.39 2.92
N ALA A 40 1.65 11.20 1.64
CA ALA A 40 1.80 12.28 0.66
C ALA A 40 0.52 13.11 0.52
N PHE A 41 -0.63 12.43 0.43
CA PHE A 41 -1.93 13.06 0.34
C PHE A 41 -2.23 13.89 1.60
N THR A 42 -1.98 13.32 2.78
CA THR A 42 -2.18 13.98 4.07
C THR A 42 -1.31 15.23 4.21
N ALA A 43 -0.05 15.18 3.76
CA ALA A 43 0.85 16.32 3.79
C ALA A 43 0.39 17.48 2.86
N SER A 44 -0.31 17.15 1.77
CA SER A 44 -0.60 18.11 0.68
C SER A 44 -2.04 18.62 0.65
N HIS A 45 -2.97 18.00 1.39
CA HIS A 45 -4.40 18.30 1.30
C HIS A 45 -4.99 18.79 2.61
N ALA A 46 -6.01 19.64 2.53
CA ALA A 46 -6.75 20.13 3.69
C ALA A 46 -7.57 19.01 4.36
N ALA A 47 -7.86 19.18 5.65
CA ALA A 47 -8.58 18.21 6.47
C ALA A 47 -9.93 17.73 5.87
N LEU A 48 -10.63 18.60 5.13
CA LEU A 48 -11.87 18.20 4.44
C LEU A 48 -11.63 17.16 3.35
N ALA A 49 -10.60 17.35 2.52
CA ALA A 49 -10.26 16.39 1.46
C ALA A 49 -9.75 15.07 2.05
N GLN A 50 -9.00 15.13 3.16
CA GLN A 50 -8.58 13.95 3.92
C GLN A 50 -9.78 13.17 4.46
N ALA A 51 -10.75 13.86 5.08
CA ALA A 51 -11.95 13.22 5.62
C ALA A 51 -12.84 12.61 4.52
N GLN A 52 -12.97 13.28 3.38
CA GLN A 52 -13.72 12.76 2.23
C GLN A 52 -13.11 11.44 1.74
N ARG A 53 -11.79 11.43 1.54
CA ARG A 53 -11.07 10.25 1.09
C ARG A 53 -11.16 9.09 2.08
N ALA A 54 -11.06 9.37 3.38
CA ALA A 54 -11.20 8.35 4.42
C ALA A 54 -12.60 7.70 4.37
N PHE A 55 -13.65 8.52 4.19
CA PHE A 55 -15.01 8.03 4.02
C PHE A 55 -15.17 7.17 2.76
N ASP A 56 -14.65 7.61 1.61
CA ASP A 56 -14.72 6.85 0.35
C ASP A 56 -13.98 5.50 0.48
N THR A 57 -12.84 5.48 1.17
CA THR A 57 -12.07 4.26 1.45
C THR A 57 -12.86 3.29 2.34
N ALA A 58 -13.50 3.81 3.41
CA ALA A 58 -14.33 2.98 4.30
C ALA A 58 -15.56 2.42 3.57
N LEU A 59 -16.19 3.21 2.70
CA LEU A 59 -17.30 2.77 1.86
C LEU A 59 -16.86 1.67 0.88
N GLN A 60 -15.69 1.83 0.25
CA GLN A 60 -15.13 0.82 -0.65
C GLN A 60 -14.84 -0.49 0.10
N ALA A 61 -14.32 -0.43 1.33
CA ALA A 61 -14.06 -1.62 2.14
C ALA A 61 -15.35 -2.39 2.50
N VAL A 62 -16.42 -1.68 2.89
CA VAL A 62 -17.74 -2.28 3.10
C VAL A 62 -18.28 -2.90 1.80
N SER A 63 -18.17 -2.19 0.69
CA SER A 63 -18.65 -2.66 -0.63
C SER A 63 -17.90 -3.91 -1.09
N ALA A 64 -16.58 -3.95 -0.91
CA ALA A 64 -15.74 -5.09 -1.26
C ALA A 64 -16.14 -6.35 -0.48
N ARG A 65 -16.45 -6.21 0.82
CA ARG A 65 -16.93 -7.35 1.62
C ARG A 65 -18.30 -7.85 1.17
N PHE A 66 -19.22 -6.93 0.83
CA PHE A 66 -20.52 -7.30 0.29
C PHE A 66 -20.39 -8.06 -1.04
N GLN A 67 -19.53 -7.59 -1.94
CA GLN A 67 -19.23 -8.26 -3.21
C GLN A 67 -18.55 -9.63 -3.00
N ALA A 68 -17.70 -9.78 -2.00
CA ALA A 68 -17.14 -11.09 -1.66
C ALA A 68 -18.23 -12.09 -1.24
N GLY A 69 -19.29 -11.60 -0.58
CA GLY A 69 -20.43 -12.43 -0.15
C GLY A 69 -21.19 -13.05 -1.33
N SER A 70 -21.30 -12.35 -2.47
CA SER A 70 -22.01 -12.88 -3.63
C SER A 70 -21.25 -14.01 -4.34
N ALA A 71 -19.93 -14.06 -4.19
CA ALA A 71 -19.09 -15.13 -4.74
C ALA A 71 -19.06 -16.41 -3.86
N LEU A 72 -19.59 -16.36 -2.63
CA LEU A 72 -19.42 -17.42 -1.64
C LEU A 72 -19.91 -18.80 -2.12
N ALA A 73 -21.06 -18.86 -2.80
CA ALA A 73 -21.57 -20.13 -3.32
C ALA A 73 -20.65 -20.75 -4.39
N ALA A 74 -20.07 -19.91 -5.26
CA ALA A 74 -19.12 -20.36 -6.27
C ALA A 74 -17.79 -20.79 -5.64
N ASP A 75 -17.35 -20.11 -4.58
CA ASP A 75 -16.15 -20.48 -3.82
C ASP A 75 -16.33 -21.81 -3.10
N VAL A 76 -17.48 -22.03 -2.46
CA VAL A 76 -17.81 -23.33 -1.83
C VAL A 76 -17.80 -24.45 -2.87
N ALA A 77 -18.49 -24.29 -4.00
CA ALA A 77 -18.49 -25.29 -5.07
C ALA A 77 -17.09 -25.58 -5.64
N THR A 78 -16.24 -24.56 -5.70
CA THR A 78 -14.83 -24.69 -6.10
C THR A 78 -14.05 -25.51 -5.09
N LEU A 79 -14.17 -25.19 -3.80
CA LEU A 79 -13.50 -25.93 -2.72
C LEU A 79 -13.98 -27.38 -2.65
N GLU A 80 -15.28 -27.64 -2.81
CA GLU A 80 -15.85 -28.99 -2.87
C GLU A 80 -15.28 -29.79 -4.05
N ARG A 81 -15.16 -29.18 -5.24
CA ARG A 81 -14.56 -29.83 -6.41
C ARG A 81 -13.09 -30.18 -6.18
N LEU A 82 -12.33 -29.27 -5.58
CA LEU A 82 -10.91 -29.49 -5.27
C LEU A 82 -10.72 -30.54 -4.15
N ALA A 83 -11.63 -30.58 -3.17
CA ALA A 83 -11.63 -31.58 -2.10
C ALA A 83 -12.04 -32.98 -2.59
N ALA A 84 -12.88 -33.05 -3.63
CA ALA A 84 -13.28 -34.30 -4.26
C ALA A 84 -12.19 -34.94 -5.14
N LEU A 85 -11.05 -34.26 -5.36
CA LEU A 85 -9.91 -34.84 -6.06
C LEU A 85 -9.38 -36.06 -5.28
N PRO A 86 -9.18 -37.22 -5.93
CA PRO A 86 -8.72 -38.43 -5.26
C PRO A 86 -7.44 -38.18 -4.45
N VAL A 87 -7.45 -38.52 -3.17
CA VAL A 87 -6.23 -38.49 -2.36
C VAL A 87 -5.32 -39.62 -2.84
N ALA A 88 -4.04 -39.32 -3.08
CA ALA A 88 -3.03 -40.28 -3.50
C ALA A 88 -2.73 -41.30 -2.37
N VAL A 89 -3.60 -42.30 -2.17
CA VAL A 89 -3.41 -43.41 -1.23
C VAL A 89 -3.95 -44.71 -1.86
N PRO A 90 -3.11 -45.68 -2.31
CA PRO A 90 -1.64 -45.64 -2.47
C PRO A 90 -1.19 -44.66 -3.59
N PRO A 91 0.13 -44.35 -3.73
CA PRO A 91 0.66 -43.31 -4.63
C PRO A 91 0.59 -43.67 -6.13
N THR A 92 -0.40 -44.47 -6.53
CA THR A 92 -0.64 -44.88 -7.92
C THR A 92 -1.66 -43.97 -8.62
N SER A 93 -2.35 -43.10 -7.88
CA SER A 93 -3.25 -42.08 -8.42
C SER A 93 -2.70 -40.68 -8.16
N PHE A 94 -2.46 -39.96 -9.25
CA PHE A 94 -2.11 -38.55 -9.25
C PHE A 94 -3.32 -37.82 -9.87
N PRO A 95 -4.14 -37.12 -9.07
CA PRO A 95 -5.41 -36.59 -9.56
C PRO A 95 -5.25 -35.39 -10.50
N VAL A 96 -4.10 -34.71 -10.45
CA VAL A 96 -3.76 -33.58 -11.34
C VAL A 96 -2.52 -33.87 -12.18
N LEU A 97 -1.47 -34.44 -11.58
CA LEU A 97 -0.24 -34.81 -12.30
C LEU A 97 -0.38 -36.13 -13.05
N THR A 98 0.41 -36.32 -14.11
CA THR A 98 0.68 -37.66 -14.65
C THR A 98 1.82 -38.33 -13.85
N PRO A 99 1.94 -39.68 -13.88
CA PRO A 99 3.03 -40.37 -13.19
C PRO A 99 4.43 -39.89 -13.56
N TRP A 100 4.66 -39.55 -14.84
CA TRP A 100 5.94 -39.02 -15.31
C TRP A 100 6.21 -37.60 -14.78
N GLN A 101 5.19 -36.73 -14.76
CA GLN A 101 5.31 -35.38 -14.19
C GLN A 101 5.65 -35.45 -12.69
N HIS A 102 4.96 -36.33 -11.95
CA HIS A 102 5.25 -36.56 -10.55
C HIS A 102 6.69 -37.04 -10.34
N ALA A 103 7.14 -38.06 -11.09
CA ALA A 103 8.52 -38.56 -10.99
C ALA A 103 9.58 -37.47 -11.27
N ARG A 104 9.35 -36.62 -12.28
CA ARG A 104 10.24 -35.50 -12.63
C ARG A 104 10.28 -34.41 -11.55
N LEU A 105 9.14 -34.13 -10.94
CA LEU A 105 8.98 -33.10 -9.93
C LEU A 105 9.61 -33.53 -8.59
N HIS A 106 9.49 -34.82 -8.25
CA HIS A 106 9.99 -35.42 -7.02
C HIS A 106 11.35 -36.14 -7.16
N ASP A 107 12.07 -35.94 -8.28
CA ASP A 107 13.40 -36.51 -8.52
C ASP A 107 14.39 -36.17 -7.38
N ALA A 108 14.78 -37.21 -6.63
CA ALA A 108 15.65 -37.10 -5.47
C ALA A 108 17.03 -36.54 -5.81
N SER A 109 17.56 -36.84 -7.00
CA SER A 109 18.89 -36.37 -7.44
C SER A 109 18.96 -34.86 -7.64
N ARG A 110 17.80 -34.25 -7.94
CA ARG A 110 17.67 -32.80 -8.18
C ARG A 110 17.19 -32.04 -6.95
N LYS A 111 16.62 -32.74 -5.96
CA LYS A 111 15.95 -32.15 -4.79
C LYS A 111 16.89 -31.25 -3.98
N SER A 112 18.09 -31.73 -3.64
CA SER A 112 19.04 -30.98 -2.79
C SER A 112 19.48 -29.65 -3.41
N ALA A 113 19.81 -29.66 -4.71
CA ALA A 113 20.22 -28.46 -5.44
C ALA A 113 19.07 -27.43 -5.51
N ARG A 114 17.85 -27.90 -5.75
CA ARG A 114 16.63 -27.06 -5.77
C ARG A 114 16.33 -26.43 -4.42
N GLU A 115 16.41 -27.20 -3.34
CA GLU A 115 16.19 -26.71 -1.97
C GLU A 115 17.27 -25.68 -1.56
N ALA A 116 18.53 -25.89 -1.93
CA ALA A 116 19.60 -24.93 -1.70
C ALA A 116 19.35 -23.61 -2.45
N ALA A 117 18.95 -23.70 -3.73
CA ALA A 117 18.62 -22.53 -4.54
C ALA A 117 17.39 -21.78 -3.98
N LEU A 118 16.35 -22.48 -3.50
CA LEU A 118 15.19 -21.84 -2.85
C LEU A 118 15.56 -21.09 -1.57
N ALA A 119 16.48 -21.63 -0.76
CA ALA A 119 16.93 -20.95 0.45
C ALA A 119 17.64 -19.62 0.13
N LYS A 120 18.46 -19.57 -0.91
CA LYS A 120 19.08 -18.33 -1.39
C LYS A 120 18.05 -17.38 -2.02
N LEU A 121 17.07 -17.94 -2.75
CA LEU A 121 15.96 -17.16 -3.29
C LEU A 121 15.14 -16.47 -2.19
N LYS A 122 14.95 -17.14 -1.04
CA LYS A 122 14.37 -16.52 0.15
C LYS A 122 15.18 -15.32 0.63
N ALA A 123 16.51 -15.43 0.68
CA ALA A 123 17.35 -14.30 1.09
C ALA A 123 17.19 -13.09 0.15
N VAL A 124 17.06 -13.33 -1.17
CA VAL A 124 16.71 -12.28 -2.14
C VAL A 124 15.35 -11.67 -1.83
N ASP A 125 14.34 -12.51 -1.61
CA ASP A 125 12.97 -12.05 -1.36
C ASP A 125 12.86 -11.25 -0.03
N ASP A 126 13.56 -11.69 1.02
CA ASP A 126 13.62 -11.00 2.31
C ASP A 126 14.35 -9.64 2.17
N ALA A 127 15.45 -9.59 1.42
CA ALA A 127 16.16 -8.34 1.14
C ALA A 127 15.33 -7.37 0.29
N GLN A 128 14.55 -7.87 -0.68
CA GLN A 128 13.60 -7.05 -1.44
C GLN A 128 12.51 -6.45 -0.54
N LEU A 129 11.96 -7.25 0.37
CA LEU A 129 10.96 -6.78 1.32
C LEU A 129 11.55 -5.70 2.25
N ALA A 130 12.76 -5.93 2.77
CA ALA A 130 13.46 -4.97 3.61
C ALA A 130 13.77 -3.65 2.88
N LEU A 131 14.20 -3.72 1.61
CA LEU A 131 14.43 -2.54 0.77
C LEU A 131 13.14 -1.74 0.57
N ARG A 132 12.03 -2.39 0.23
CA ARG A 132 10.75 -1.70 0.03
C ARG A 132 10.23 -1.06 1.32
N SER A 133 10.40 -1.74 2.45
CA SER A 133 10.05 -1.15 3.76
C SER A 133 10.91 0.08 4.07
N ALA A 134 12.20 0.05 3.76
CA ALA A 134 13.09 1.20 3.92
C ALA A 134 12.72 2.35 2.97
N GLN A 135 12.35 2.05 1.72
CA GLN A 135 11.85 3.03 0.75
C GLN A 135 10.58 3.71 1.26
N ALA A 136 9.57 2.95 1.68
CA ALA A 136 8.34 3.50 2.21
C ALA A 136 8.58 4.37 3.46
N SER A 137 9.47 3.94 4.35
CA SER A 137 9.85 4.73 5.53
C SER A 137 10.57 6.02 5.15
N TYR A 138 11.44 5.99 4.14
CA TYR A 138 12.12 7.19 3.65
C TYR A 138 11.11 8.15 3.02
N ASP A 139 10.21 7.67 2.14
CA ASP A 139 9.22 8.51 1.47
C ASP A 139 8.25 9.17 2.46
N GLN A 140 7.77 8.42 3.47
CA GLN A 140 6.94 8.97 4.53
C GLN A 140 7.67 10.07 5.33
N ALA A 141 8.93 9.84 5.67
CA ALA A 141 9.75 10.82 6.37
C ALA A 141 10.02 12.05 5.50
N LEU A 142 10.26 11.86 4.20
CA LEU A 142 10.45 12.94 3.23
C LEU A 142 9.21 13.83 3.15
N HIS A 143 8.01 13.27 3.03
CA HIS A 143 6.78 14.06 3.02
C HIS A 143 6.56 14.85 4.32
N ALA A 144 6.84 14.25 5.47
CA ALA A 144 6.78 14.95 6.75
C ALA A 144 7.83 16.07 6.85
N ALA A 145 9.05 15.82 6.39
CA ALA A 145 10.14 16.80 6.40
C ALA A 145 9.86 17.97 5.46
N MET A 146 9.35 17.73 4.25
CA MET A 146 8.94 18.79 3.32
C MET A 146 7.82 19.67 3.87
N GLN A 147 6.95 19.12 4.71
CA GLN A 147 5.91 19.90 5.39
C GLN A 147 6.50 20.77 6.52
N ALA A 148 7.46 20.24 7.27
CA ALA A 148 8.08 20.95 8.39
C ALA A 148 9.11 22.01 7.93
N GLU A 149 9.79 21.76 6.81
CA GLU A 149 10.87 22.59 6.26
C GLU A 149 10.60 22.91 4.77
N PRO A 150 9.66 23.82 4.44
CA PRO A 150 9.22 24.04 3.06
C PRO A 150 10.30 24.60 2.12
N ASP A 151 11.29 25.31 2.68
CA ASP A 151 12.36 25.95 1.94
C ASP A 151 13.59 25.04 1.76
N ALA A 152 13.61 23.88 2.42
CA ALA A 152 14.72 22.94 2.33
C ALA A 152 14.62 22.10 1.06
N THR A 153 15.72 21.99 0.32
CA THR A 153 15.81 21.08 -0.83
C THR A 153 15.89 19.62 -0.36
N PRO A 154 15.47 18.64 -1.18
CA PRO A 154 15.60 17.22 -0.83
C PRO A 154 17.03 16.82 -0.47
N ALA A 155 18.04 17.42 -1.12
CA ALA A 155 19.45 17.13 -0.82
C ALA A 155 19.88 17.63 0.57
N GLN A 156 19.33 18.77 1.01
CA GLN A 156 19.56 19.28 2.36
C GLN A 156 18.87 18.40 3.39
N LEU A 157 17.62 18.01 3.13
CA LEU A 157 16.87 17.08 3.99
C LEU A 157 17.59 15.73 4.12
N ASP A 158 18.09 15.17 3.01
CA ASP A 158 18.90 13.93 3.00
C ASP A 158 20.17 14.07 3.84
N ALA A 159 20.82 15.23 3.81
CA ALA A 159 22.04 15.48 4.57
C ALA A 159 21.79 15.71 6.06
N THR A 160 20.58 16.10 6.46
CA THR A 160 20.22 16.42 7.85
C THR A 160 19.12 15.50 8.36
N THR A 161 17.87 15.91 8.19
CA THR A 161 16.64 15.38 8.80
C THR A 161 16.36 13.93 8.39
N LEU A 162 16.76 13.52 7.18
CA LEU A 162 16.52 12.19 6.60
C LEU A 162 17.79 11.32 6.53
N SER A 163 18.91 11.78 7.10
CA SER A 163 20.21 11.10 6.98
C SER A 163 20.19 9.63 7.44
N VAL A 164 19.46 9.33 8.52
CA VAL A 164 19.30 7.97 9.06
C VAL A 164 18.49 7.09 8.10
N GLN A 165 17.36 7.60 7.61
CA GLN A 165 16.49 6.88 6.67
C GLN A 165 17.20 6.64 5.35
N ARG A 166 17.98 7.63 4.87
CA ARG A 166 18.77 7.52 3.66
C ARG A 166 19.87 6.45 3.78
N ALA A 167 20.63 6.48 4.88
CA ALA A 167 21.65 5.47 5.14
C ALA A 167 21.05 4.05 5.26
N ALA A 168 19.89 3.92 5.89
CA ALA A 168 19.17 2.65 5.98
C ALA A 168 18.71 2.15 4.60
N LEU A 169 18.18 3.03 3.75
CA LEU A 169 17.78 2.72 2.38
C LEU A 169 18.96 2.22 1.55
N ASP A 170 20.07 2.95 1.56
CA ASP A 170 21.28 2.60 0.82
C ASP A 170 21.85 1.25 1.32
N GLY A 171 21.84 1.02 2.64
CA GLY A 171 22.21 -0.27 3.24
C GLY A 171 21.35 -1.43 2.76
N LYS A 172 20.02 -1.25 2.65
CA LYS A 172 19.11 -2.28 2.13
C LYS A 172 19.23 -2.51 0.63
N ALA A 173 19.63 -1.50 -0.13
CA ALA A 173 19.95 -1.67 -1.54
C ALA A 173 21.22 -2.55 -1.70
N ALA A 174 22.23 -2.32 -0.87
CA ALA A 174 23.43 -3.16 -0.84
C ALA A 174 23.13 -4.61 -0.40
N ASP A 175 22.31 -4.81 0.64
CA ASP A 175 21.88 -6.14 1.09
C ASP A 175 21.18 -6.92 -0.05
N LEU A 176 20.34 -6.26 -0.85
CA LEU A 176 19.66 -6.87 -1.98
C LEU A 176 20.62 -7.29 -3.09
N GLU A 177 21.58 -6.44 -3.46
CA GLU A 177 22.58 -6.77 -4.47
C GLU A 177 23.48 -7.93 -3.99
N ALA A 178 23.88 -7.94 -2.72
CA ALA A 178 24.59 -9.07 -2.12
C ALA A 178 23.78 -10.38 -2.18
N ALA A 179 22.48 -10.33 -1.87
CA ALA A 179 21.62 -11.51 -1.96
C ALA A 179 21.45 -11.99 -3.43
N ARG A 180 21.31 -11.07 -4.39
CA ARG A 180 21.17 -11.39 -5.82
C ARG A 180 22.41 -12.05 -6.41
N THR A 181 23.59 -11.58 -6.02
CA THR A 181 24.88 -12.13 -6.45
C THR A 181 25.15 -13.50 -5.85
N ALA A 182 24.62 -13.81 -4.66
CA ALA A 182 24.74 -15.11 -4.01
C ALA A 182 23.99 -16.25 -4.74
N VAL A 183 22.98 -15.92 -5.55
CA VAL A 183 22.29 -16.90 -6.42
C VAL A 183 23.09 -17.04 -7.71
N ASP A 184 23.70 -18.20 -7.95
CA ASP A 184 24.51 -18.41 -9.14
C ASP A 184 23.67 -18.78 -10.38
N ALA A 185 24.31 -18.83 -11.56
CA ALA A 185 23.62 -19.15 -12.81
C ALA A 185 23.06 -20.58 -12.85
N GLY A 186 23.73 -21.56 -12.25
CA GLY A 186 23.28 -22.95 -12.19
C GLY A 186 22.06 -23.12 -11.28
N GLU A 187 22.01 -22.38 -10.18
CA GLU A 187 20.87 -22.31 -9.26
C GLU A 187 19.66 -21.67 -9.93
N ARG A 188 19.85 -20.57 -10.68
CA ARG A 188 18.77 -19.96 -11.48
C ARG A 188 18.21 -20.94 -12.52
N ALA A 189 19.09 -21.63 -13.25
CA ALA A 189 18.68 -22.62 -14.25
C ALA A 189 17.93 -23.80 -13.59
N SER A 190 18.39 -24.26 -12.42
CA SER A 190 17.75 -25.34 -11.67
C SER A 190 16.34 -24.96 -11.21
N LEU A 191 16.16 -23.73 -10.73
CA LEU A 191 14.85 -23.19 -10.36
C LEU A 191 13.94 -23.06 -11.58
N GLN A 192 14.40 -22.44 -12.68
CA GLN A 192 13.62 -22.27 -13.91
C GLN A 192 13.14 -23.61 -14.47
N ALA A 193 14.03 -24.60 -14.56
CA ALA A 193 13.69 -25.94 -15.04
C ALA A 193 12.71 -26.66 -14.10
N TRP A 194 12.69 -26.31 -12.81
CA TRP A 194 11.77 -26.88 -11.84
C TRP A 194 10.39 -26.23 -11.91
N PHE A 195 10.31 -24.90 -11.99
CA PHE A 195 9.06 -24.18 -12.22
C PHE A 195 8.39 -24.61 -13.53
N ALA A 196 9.16 -24.74 -14.61
CA ALA A 196 8.66 -25.21 -15.90
C ALA A 196 8.25 -26.69 -15.91
N ALA A 197 8.63 -27.47 -14.89
CA ALA A 197 8.20 -28.87 -14.77
C ALA A 197 6.84 -29.02 -14.07
N VAL A 198 6.34 -27.96 -13.41
CA VAL A 198 5.01 -27.94 -12.80
C VAL A 198 3.98 -27.66 -13.90
N PRO A 199 3.03 -28.58 -14.17
CA PRO A 199 2.01 -28.38 -15.20
C PRO A 199 1.03 -27.24 -14.87
N ASP A 200 0.54 -26.54 -15.89
CA ASP A 200 -0.39 -25.42 -15.74
C ASP A 200 -1.67 -25.80 -14.97
N ALA A 201 -2.21 -27.00 -15.21
CA ALA A 201 -3.38 -27.50 -14.47
C ALA A 201 -3.15 -27.55 -12.94
N LEU A 202 -1.92 -27.82 -12.48
CA LEU A 202 -1.59 -27.81 -11.06
C LEU A 202 -1.44 -26.37 -10.53
N TRP A 203 -0.96 -25.43 -11.36
CA TRP A 203 -0.97 -24.00 -11.05
C TRP A 203 -2.38 -23.44 -10.95
N GLU A 204 -3.25 -23.73 -11.91
CA GLU A 204 -4.65 -23.29 -11.91
C GLU A 204 -5.43 -23.82 -10.71
N ALA A 205 -5.24 -25.10 -10.36
CA ALA A 205 -5.86 -25.69 -9.19
C ALA A 205 -5.39 -25.02 -7.89
N LEU A 206 -4.10 -24.69 -7.79
CA LEU A 206 -3.54 -23.95 -6.66
C LEU A 206 -4.08 -22.52 -6.60
N GLU A 207 -4.12 -21.82 -7.73
CA GLU A 207 -4.61 -20.44 -7.79
C GLU A 207 -6.10 -20.37 -7.45
N SER A 208 -6.89 -21.34 -7.91
CA SER A 208 -8.31 -21.48 -7.57
C SER A 208 -8.51 -21.69 -6.06
N LEU A 209 -7.71 -22.58 -5.45
CA LEU A 209 -7.70 -22.81 -4.00
C LEU A 209 -7.34 -21.53 -3.24
N ASP A 210 -6.20 -20.92 -3.57
CA ASP A 210 -5.69 -19.73 -2.88
C ASP A 210 -6.67 -18.54 -3.02
N SER A 211 -7.31 -18.40 -4.17
CA SER A 211 -8.30 -17.34 -4.41
C SER A 211 -9.60 -17.56 -3.64
N ALA A 212 -10.11 -18.79 -3.59
CA ALA A 212 -11.28 -19.14 -2.79
C ALA A 212 -10.99 -18.96 -1.28
N LEU A 213 -9.80 -19.37 -0.83
CA LEU A 213 -9.35 -19.14 0.56
C LEU A 213 -9.23 -17.65 0.87
N ALA A 214 -8.62 -16.85 -0.02
CA ALA A 214 -8.50 -15.40 0.19
C ALA A 214 -9.87 -14.71 0.31
N ARG A 215 -10.85 -15.09 -0.51
CA ARG A 215 -12.23 -14.58 -0.40
C ARG A 215 -12.93 -15.04 0.88
N LEU A 216 -12.71 -16.29 1.30
CA LEU A 216 -13.22 -16.78 2.58
C LEU A 216 -12.59 -16.05 3.77
N THR A 217 -11.29 -15.78 3.72
CA THR A 217 -10.59 -14.95 4.73
C THR A 217 -11.14 -13.52 4.73
N LEU A 218 -11.47 -12.93 3.58
CA LEU A 218 -12.11 -11.61 3.54
C LEU A 218 -13.49 -11.62 4.20
N LEU A 219 -14.22 -12.73 4.17
CA LEU A 219 -15.56 -12.87 4.76
C LEU A 219 -15.55 -13.28 6.24
N SER A 220 -14.55 -14.03 6.69
CA SER A 220 -14.49 -14.59 8.05
C SER A 220 -13.38 -13.97 8.91
N GLY A 221 -12.37 -13.37 8.29
CA GLY A 221 -11.21 -12.78 8.94
C GLY A 221 -11.37 -11.28 9.25
N PRO A 222 -10.35 -10.70 9.92
CA PRO A 222 -10.30 -9.29 10.24
C PRO A 222 -10.03 -8.41 8.99
N PRO A 223 -10.49 -7.15 8.99
CA PRO A 223 -11.43 -6.57 9.95
C PRO A 223 -12.82 -7.21 9.83
N ALA A 224 -13.49 -7.39 10.97
CA ALA A 224 -14.84 -7.97 10.99
C ALA A 224 -15.84 -6.97 10.36
N ALA A 225 -16.99 -7.47 9.91
CA ALA A 225 -18.03 -6.62 9.32
C ALA A 225 -18.47 -5.49 10.27
N ALA A 226 -18.59 -5.78 11.57
CA ALA A 226 -18.90 -4.78 12.59
C ALA A 226 -17.83 -3.68 12.69
N THR A 227 -16.54 -4.05 12.58
CA THR A 227 -15.42 -3.09 12.54
C THR A 227 -15.50 -2.21 11.30
N LEU A 228 -15.73 -2.79 10.12
CA LEU A 228 -15.85 -2.01 8.88
C LEU A 228 -17.02 -1.02 8.91
N LEU A 229 -18.15 -1.40 9.52
CA LEU A 229 -19.28 -0.49 9.70
C LEU A 229 -18.96 0.61 10.71
N ALA A 230 -18.32 0.28 11.83
CA ALA A 230 -17.88 1.26 12.82
C ALA A 230 -16.85 2.26 12.23
N ASP A 231 -15.91 1.76 11.41
CA ASP A 231 -14.92 2.59 10.72
C ASP A 231 -15.59 3.53 9.71
N ARG A 232 -16.61 3.05 8.99
CA ARG A 232 -17.43 3.88 8.10
C ARG A 232 -18.18 4.96 8.87
N ASP A 233 -18.84 4.61 9.96
CA ASP A 233 -19.60 5.58 10.78
C ASP A 233 -18.66 6.64 11.38
N ALA A 234 -17.47 6.23 11.83
CA ALA A 234 -16.44 7.15 12.32
C ALA A 234 -15.93 8.08 11.21
N ALA A 235 -15.69 7.56 10.01
CA ALA A 235 -15.27 8.36 8.86
C ALA A 235 -16.36 9.34 8.40
N GLU A 236 -17.64 8.94 8.45
CA GLU A 236 -18.78 9.82 8.16
C GLU A 236 -18.85 10.97 9.17
N ALA A 237 -18.73 10.68 10.46
CA ALA A 237 -18.70 11.70 11.50
C ALA A 237 -17.53 12.68 11.33
N ALA A 238 -16.35 12.18 10.97
CA ALA A 238 -15.17 13.00 10.68
C ALA A 238 -15.41 13.92 9.47
N LEU A 239 -16.04 13.41 8.40
CA LEU A 239 -16.39 14.19 7.22
C LEU A 239 -17.40 15.31 7.54
N VAL A 240 -18.45 15.01 8.31
CA VAL A 240 -19.44 16.01 8.75
C VAL A 240 -18.78 17.12 9.59
N SER A 241 -17.87 16.74 10.49
CA SER A 241 -17.10 17.69 11.30
C SER A 241 -16.21 18.59 10.43
N ALA A 242 -15.47 18.00 9.49
CA ALA A 242 -14.60 18.74 8.57
C ALA A 242 -15.38 19.69 7.66
N LEU A 243 -16.54 19.27 7.14
CA LEU A 243 -17.45 20.12 6.37
C LEU A 243 -17.95 21.33 7.18
N SER A 244 -18.29 21.11 8.45
CA SER A 244 -18.75 22.17 9.36
C SER A 244 -17.63 23.18 9.64
N ALA A 245 -16.41 22.71 9.88
CA ALA A 245 -15.23 23.55 10.07
C ALA A 245 -14.86 24.34 8.80
N ALA A 246 -14.93 23.72 7.63
CA ALA A 246 -14.68 24.39 6.35
C ALA A 246 -15.70 25.52 6.10
N ARG A 247 -16.99 25.26 6.33
CA ARG A 247 -18.05 26.29 6.22
C ARG A 247 -17.84 27.44 7.20
N LEU A 248 -17.41 27.17 8.43
CA LEU A 248 -17.10 28.21 9.41
C LEU A 248 -15.92 29.07 8.94
N THR A 249 -14.87 28.46 8.40
CA THR A 249 -13.70 29.16 7.86
C THR A 249 -14.08 30.07 6.70
N GLN A 250 -14.91 29.58 5.78
CA GLN A 250 -15.44 30.38 4.66
C GLN A 250 -16.22 31.60 5.14
N ARG A 251 -17.11 31.45 6.13
CA ARG A 251 -17.86 32.58 6.71
C ARG A 251 -16.94 33.61 7.38
N LYS A 252 -15.93 33.15 8.11
CA LYS A 252 -14.93 34.04 8.75
C LYS A 252 -14.14 34.83 7.69
N ALA A 253 -13.70 34.17 6.61
CA ALA A 253 -13.00 34.83 5.52
C ALA A 253 -13.87 35.89 4.83
N ALA A 254 -15.14 35.58 4.55
CA ALA A 254 -16.08 36.55 3.99
C ALA A 254 -16.30 37.76 4.92
N GLY A 255 -16.46 37.51 6.23
CA GLY A 255 -16.58 38.57 7.24
C GLY A 255 -15.32 39.44 7.34
N ALA A 256 -14.13 38.83 7.27
CA ALA A 256 -12.86 39.54 7.26
C ALA A 256 -12.69 40.39 6.00
N GLY A 257 -13.05 39.87 4.82
CA GLY A 257 -13.06 40.62 3.57
C GLY A 257 -13.98 41.83 3.62
N ALA A 258 -15.20 41.65 4.15
CA ALA A 258 -16.14 42.77 4.35
C ALA A 258 -15.62 43.80 5.37
N ALA A 259 -14.95 43.36 6.43
CA ALA A 259 -14.31 44.26 7.40
C ALA A 259 -13.14 45.03 6.77
N HIS A 260 -12.32 44.38 5.96
CA HIS A 260 -11.23 45.00 5.22
C HIS A 260 -11.75 46.07 4.24
N LEU A 261 -12.80 45.76 3.47
CA LEU A 261 -13.44 46.74 2.58
C LEU A 261 -13.96 47.95 3.35
N ARG A 262 -14.63 47.75 4.49
CA ARG A 262 -15.08 48.86 5.35
C ARG A 262 -13.92 49.70 5.87
N ALA A 263 -12.83 49.07 6.32
CA ALA A 263 -11.64 49.77 6.78
C ALA A 263 -10.98 50.58 5.65
N SER A 264 -10.87 50.02 4.45
CA SER A 264 -10.32 50.71 3.28
C SER A 264 -11.18 51.91 2.85
N ALA A 265 -12.51 51.78 2.89
CA ALA A 265 -13.43 52.88 2.60
C ALA A 265 -13.33 54.00 3.64
N ALA A 266 -13.20 53.66 4.93
CA ALA A 266 -12.99 54.64 5.99
C ALA A 266 -11.67 55.42 5.82
N GLN A 267 -10.58 54.72 5.48
CA GLN A 267 -9.29 55.36 5.19
C GLN A 267 -9.36 56.32 3.99
N LEU A 268 -10.06 55.94 2.91
CA LEU A 268 -10.27 56.81 1.76
C LEU A 268 -11.06 58.07 2.15
N ALA A 269 -12.17 57.93 2.87
CA ALA A 269 -12.97 59.05 3.34
C ALA A 269 -12.19 59.99 4.27
N GLU A 270 -11.33 59.45 5.14
CA GLU A 270 -10.46 60.25 6.00
C GLU A 270 -9.42 61.02 5.17
N SER A 271 -8.80 60.38 4.18
CA SER A 271 -7.85 61.03 3.27
C SER A 271 -8.48 62.16 2.45
N GLU A 272 -9.72 61.98 1.99
CA GLU A 272 -10.48 63.02 1.29
C GLU A 272 -10.82 64.18 2.22
N THR A 273 -11.24 63.89 3.45
CA THR A 273 -11.53 64.92 4.46
C THR A 273 -10.27 65.74 4.77
N GLN A 274 -9.11 65.09 4.90
CA GLN A 274 -7.84 65.77 5.10
C GLN A 274 -7.48 66.66 3.90
N ARG A 275 -7.67 66.18 2.67
CA ARG A 275 -7.44 66.98 1.45
C ARG A 275 -8.36 68.21 1.40
N GLN A 276 -9.65 68.04 1.65
CA GLN A 276 -10.62 69.16 1.68
C GLN A 276 -10.29 70.20 2.75
N ARG A 277 -9.83 69.76 3.94
CA ARG A 277 -9.35 70.69 4.99
C ARG A 277 -8.12 71.46 4.54
N ALA A 278 -7.15 70.79 3.91
CA ALA A 278 -5.97 71.46 3.37
C ALA A 278 -6.33 72.50 2.31
N ASP A 279 -7.24 72.17 1.39
CA ASP A 279 -7.73 73.09 0.35
C ASP A 279 -8.50 74.28 0.93
N ALA A 280 -9.27 74.07 2.01
CA ALA A 280 -9.97 75.14 2.71
C ALA A 280 -8.99 76.12 3.40
N VAL A 281 -7.96 75.59 4.06
CA VAL A 281 -6.90 76.41 4.68
C VAL A 281 -6.10 77.19 3.64
N ALA A 282 -5.76 76.56 2.51
CA ALA A 282 -5.08 77.24 1.41
C ALA A 282 -5.90 78.40 0.84
N ARG A 283 -7.22 78.20 0.66
CA ARG A 283 -8.13 79.27 0.21
C ARG A 283 -8.25 80.40 1.23
N SER A 284 -8.36 80.09 2.53
CA SER A 284 -8.44 81.15 3.55
C SER A 284 -7.12 81.92 3.70
N ALA A 285 -5.98 81.27 3.48
CA ALA A 285 -4.68 81.93 3.48
C ALA A 285 -4.47 82.87 2.28
N SER A 286 -5.16 82.63 1.15
CA SER A 286 -5.08 83.50 -0.05
C SER A 286 -5.93 84.77 0.01
N LEU A 287 -6.76 84.92 1.06
CA LEU A 287 -7.65 86.06 1.29
C LEU A 287 -7.09 87.09 2.28
N PHE A 288 -5.88 86.87 2.79
CA PHE A 288 -5.10 87.78 3.63
C PHE A 288 -3.78 88.12 2.94
#